data_AF-A0A1H3Q2U8-F1
#
_entry.id   AF-A0A1H3Q2U8-F1
#
_cell.length_a   1.000
_cell.length_b   1.000
_cell.length_c   1.000
_cell.angle_alpha   90.00
_cell.angle_beta   90.00
_cell.angle_gamma   90.00
#
_symmetry.space_group_name_H-M   'P 1'
#
loop_
_entity.id
_entity.type
_entity.pdbx_description
1 polymer ?
#
loop_
_entity_poly.entity_id
_entity_poly.type
_entity_poly.pdbx_seq_one_letter_code
_entity_poly.pdbx_strand_id
1 'polypeptide(L)'
;MEIASNQQTILDEIVEGRVTVADIEIPTMIDHLPIRSLINDLVRMKRRGSCLKLIAIDGGLGQGVNRDGWMAENLANQVSQTPILALLGNLHTLKKIEWNPSLSDAFPYVAEILVSQGHRIKSYPQIWLNKECSFQNGLISSDQQRTVSLINHNLISLINASKYETVNDVVDGVILWECR
;
A
#
# COMPACT_ATOMS: atom_id res chain seq x y z
N MET A 1 0.09 3.77 -7.28
CA MET A 1 -1.20 3.65 -6.56
C MET A 1 -1.80 2.30 -6.91
N GLU A 2 -2.42 1.62 -5.94
CA GLU A 2 -3.17 0.38 -6.17
C GLU A 2 -4.43 0.63 -7.01
N ILE A 3 -4.19 0.89 -8.29
CA ILE A 3 -5.14 1.14 -9.37
C ILE A 3 -4.62 0.31 -10.54
N ALA A 4 -5.52 -0.33 -11.26
CA ALA A 4 -5.15 -1.22 -12.36
C ALA A 4 -4.32 -0.48 -13.42
N SER A 5 -3.16 -1.01 -13.82
CA SER A 5 -2.21 -0.37 -14.72
C SER A 5 -2.80 -0.10 -16.12
N ASN A 6 -3.82 -0.86 -16.54
CA ASN A 6 -4.57 -0.58 -17.77
C ASN A 6 -5.36 0.74 -17.73
N GLN A 7 -5.51 1.37 -16.57
CA GLN A 7 -6.15 2.68 -16.39
C GLN A 7 -5.16 3.84 -16.32
N GLN A 8 -3.88 3.63 -16.62
CA GLN A 8 -2.88 4.71 -16.63
C GLN A 8 -3.29 5.86 -17.56
N THR A 9 -3.86 5.56 -18.73
CA THR A 9 -4.34 6.59 -19.67
C THR A 9 -5.43 7.46 -19.05
N ILE A 10 -6.40 6.86 -18.34
CA ILE A 10 -7.45 7.61 -17.65
C ILE A 10 -6.82 8.49 -16.56
N LEU A 11 -5.86 7.96 -15.80
CA LEU A 11 -5.15 8.73 -14.77
C LEU A 11 -4.40 9.94 -15.35
N ASP A 12 -3.79 9.78 -16.53
CA ASP A 12 -3.11 10.86 -17.24
C ASP A 12 -4.12 11.91 -17.76
N GLU A 13 -5.26 11.49 -18.31
CA GLU A 13 -6.35 12.37 -18.75
C GLU A 13 -6.98 13.14 -17.57
N ILE A 14 -7.07 12.53 -16.39
CA ILE A 14 -7.43 13.21 -15.14
C ILE A 14 -6.38 14.26 -14.81
N VAL A 15 -5.08 13.98 -14.93
CA VAL A 15 -4.04 14.99 -14.66
C VAL A 15 -4.16 16.18 -15.63
N GLU A 16 -4.49 15.93 -16.89
CA GLU A 16 -4.69 16.95 -17.92
C GLU A 16 -6.02 17.71 -17.81
N GLY A 17 -6.98 17.18 -17.05
CA GLY A 17 -8.30 17.79 -16.87
C GLY A 17 -9.30 17.54 -17.98
N ARG A 18 -9.09 16.46 -18.74
CA ARG A 18 -10.05 15.99 -19.74
C ARG A 18 -11.19 15.18 -19.11
N VAL A 19 -10.88 14.43 -18.06
CA VAL A 19 -11.85 13.61 -17.30
C VAL A 19 -11.67 13.82 -15.80
N THR A 20 -12.50 13.16 -14.99
CA THR A 20 -12.56 13.32 -13.53
C THR A 20 -12.17 12.04 -12.79
N VAL A 21 -11.92 12.15 -11.48
CA VAL A 21 -11.67 10.97 -10.63
C VAL A 21 -12.88 10.05 -10.52
N ALA A 22 -14.08 10.48 -10.94
CA ALA A 22 -15.23 9.58 -11.02
C ALA A 22 -15.02 8.48 -12.08
N ASP A 23 -14.26 8.79 -13.14
CA ASP A 23 -14.07 7.96 -14.33
C ASP A 23 -13.04 6.83 -14.14
N ILE A 24 -12.36 6.79 -12.99
CA ILE A 24 -11.41 5.73 -12.64
C ILE A 24 -12.13 4.60 -11.89
N GLU A 25 -11.92 3.37 -12.35
CA GLU A 25 -12.40 2.16 -11.70
C GLU A 25 -11.43 1.77 -10.59
N ILE A 26 -11.87 1.84 -9.35
CA ILE A 26 -11.08 1.43 -8.18
C ILE A 26 -11.69 0.12 -7.67
N PRO A 27 -10.88 -0.89 -7.29
CA PRO A 27 -11.41 -2.09 -6.66
C PRO A 27 -12.30 -1.73 -5.47
N THR A 28 -13.50 -2.30 -5.39
CA THR A 28 -14.52 -1.94 -4.40
C THR A 28 -14.05 -2.06 -2.95
N MET A 29 -13.06 -2.91 -2.69
CA MET A 29 -12.42 -3.08 -1.38
C MET A 29 -11.69 -1.82 -0.89
N ILE A 30 -11.23 -0.97 -1.79
CA ILE A 30 -10.49 0.27 -1.50
C ILE A 30 -11.15 1.52 -2.12
N ASP A 31 -12.27 1.35 -2.84
CA ASP A 31 -13.01 2.47 -3.41
C ASP A 31 -13.89 3.15 -2.35
N HIS A 32 -13.36 4.21 -1.77
CA HIS A 32 -14.09 5.05 -0.84
C HIS A 32 -13.76 6.54 -1.05
N LEU A 33 -14.67 7.41 -0.58
CA LEU A 33 -14.57 8.86 -0.75
C LEU A 33 -13.19 9.45 -0.38
N PRO A 34 -12.55 9.04 0.75
CA PRO A 34 -11.19 9.50 1.05
C PRO A 34 -10.12 9.16 -0.01
N ILE A 35 -10.15 7.97 -0.61
CA ILE A 35 -9.19 7.59 -1.67
C ILE A 35 -9.42 8.43 -2.92
N ARG A 36 -10.68 8.66 -3.31
CA ARG A 36 -11.02 9.55 -4.43
C ARG A 36 -10.60 11.00 -4.16
N SER A 37 -10.77 11.48 -2.93
CA SER A 37 -10.26 12.80 -2.52
C SER A 37 -8.74 12.88 -2.61
N LEU A 38 -8.02 11.86 -2.16
CA LEU A 38 -6.57 11.78 -2.25
C LEU A 38 -6.08 11.87 -3.71
N ILE A 39 -6.70 11.14 -4.63
CA ILE A 39 -6.36 11.22 -6.06
C ILE A 39 -6.58 12.64 -6.58
N ASN A 40 -7.73 13.26 -6.26
CA ASN A 40 -8.03 14.65 -6.64
C ASN A 40 -6.98 15.64 -6.10
N ASP A 41 -6.55 15.47 -4.85
CA ASP A 41 -5.54 16.32 -4.22
C ASP A 41 -4.17 16.17 -4.90
N LEU A 42 -3.75 14.95 -5.19
CA LEU A 42 -2.51 14.66 -5.91
C LEU A 42 -2.52 15.23 -7.33
N VAL A 43 -3.63 15.10 -8.05
CA VAL A 43 -3.84 15.70 -9.38
C VAL A 43 -3.74 17.22 -9.30
N ARG A 44 -4.40 17.83 -8.31
CA ARG A 44 -4.35 19.28 -8.09
C ARG A 44 -2.94 19.77 -7.78
N MET A 45 -2.17 19.02 -6.98
CA MET A 45 -0.76 19.31 -6.73
C MET A 45 0.06 19.26 -8.03
N LYS A 46 -0.14 18.23 -8.87
CA LYS A 46 0.55 18.13 -10.16
C LYS A 46 0.27 19.32 -11.07
N ARG A 47 -1.01 19.68 -11.23
CA ARG A 47 -1.42 20.83 -12.06
C ARG A 47 -0.87 22.17 -11.56
N ARG A 48 -0.60 22.27 -10.26
CA ARG A 48 0.04 23.45 -9.63
C ARG A 48 1.56 23.44 -9.75
N GLY A 49 2.15 22.51 -10.50
CA GLY A 49 3.58 22.46 -10.78
C GLY A 49 4.39 21.62 -9.80
N SER A 50 3.77 20.87 -8.87
CA SER A 50 4.53 19.94 -8.03
C SER A 50 5.21 18.86 -8.90
N CYS A 51 6.47 18.56 -8.57
CA CYS A 51 7.26 17.52 -9.24
C CYS A 51 6.79 16.14 -8.79
N LEU A 52 5.65 15.70 -9.33
CA LEU A 52 5.07 14.38 -9.05
C LEU A 52 4.62 13.71 -10.35
N LYS A 53 4.57 12.38 -10.35
CA LYS A 53 3.98 11.57 -11.42
C LYS A 53 3.07 10.55 -10.75
N LEU A 54 1.82 10.45 -11.22
CA LEU A 54 0.87 9.46 -10.74
C LEU A 54 0.97 8.22 -11.61
N ILE A 55 1.13 7.06 -10.98
CA ILE A 55 1.34 5.80 -11.66
C ILE A 55 0.38 4.76 -11.09
N ALA A 56 -0.39 4.11 -11.95
CA ALA A 56 -1.22 2.95 -11.66
C ALA A 56 -0.37 1.67 -11.77
N ILE A 57 -0.32 0.85 -10.72
CA ILE A 57 0.65 -0.26 -10.62
C ILE A 57 0.00 -1.63 -10.38
N ASP A 58 -1.31 -1.72 -10.22
CA ASP A 58 -1.99 -2.98 -9.93
C ASP A 58 -2.24 -3.80 -11.22
N GLY A 59 -2.16 -5.12 -11.12
CA GLY A 59 -2.52 -6.03 -12.23
C GLY A 59 -4.03 -6.11 -12.50
N GLY A 60 -4.86 -5.56 -11.60
CA GLY A 60 -6.31 -5.62 -11.68
C GLY A 60 -6.89 -6.93 -11.16
N LEU A 61 -8.23 -7.06 -11.17
CA LEU A 61 -8.95 -8.19 -10.58
C LEU A 61 -9.14 -9.39 -11.54
N GLY A 62 -8.39 -9.45 -12.65
CA GLY A 62 -8.50 -10.52 -13.64
C GLY A 62 -8.05 -11.89 -13.12
N GLN A 63 -8.67 -12.97 -13.62
CA GLN A 63 -8.25 -14.34 -13.30
C GLN A 63 -6.79 -14.59 -13.74
N GLY A 64 -6.01 -15.27 -12.89
CA GLY A 64 -4.65 -15.69 -13.20
C GLY A 64 -3.56 -14.62 -13.03
N VAL A 65 -3.91 -13.42 -12.57
CA VAL A 65 -2.94 -12.35 -12.32
C VAL A 65 -2.43 -12.43 -10.88
N ASN A 66 -1.13 -12.69 -10.70
CA ASN A 66 -0.47 -12.45 -9.42
C ASN A 66 -0.34 -10.93 -9.22
N ARG A 67 -1.33 -10.32 -8.57
CA ARG A 67 -1.39 -8.86 -8.34
C ARG A 67 -0.17 -8.34 -7.59
N ASP A 68 0.29 -9.05 -6.56
CA ASP A 68 1.47 -8.68 -5.79
C ASP A 68 2.74 -8.72 -6.63
N GLY A 69 2.92 -9.78 -7.42
CA GLY A 69 4.02 -9.89 -8.38
C GLY A 69 4.00 -8.77 -9.42
N TRP A 70 2.83 -8.46 -9.98
CA TRP A 70 2.65 -7.39 -10.95
C TRP A 70 2.97 -6.02 -10.36
N MET A 71 2.48 -5.72 -9.15
CA MET A 71 2.77 -4.47 -8.45
C MET A 71 4.25 -4.33 -8.12
N ALA A 72 4.89 -5.41 -7.65
CA ALA A 72 6.32 -5.42 -7.36
C ALA A 72 7.15 -5.19 -8.63
N GLU A 73 6.84 -5.87 -9.73
CA GLU A 73 7.54 -5.68 -11.01
C GLU A 73 7.37 -4.24 -11.53
N ASN A 74 6.15 -3.70 -11.49
CA ASN A 74 5.92 -2.31 -11.89
C ASN A 74 6.70 -1.32 -11.01
N LEU A 75 6.75 -1.54 -9.69
CA LEU A 75 7.53 -0.69 -8.80
C LEU A 75 9.03 -0.81 -9.09
N ALA A 76 9.55 -2.02 -9.24
CA ALA A 76 10.96 -2.30 -9.53
C ALA A 76 11.41 -1.63 -10.85
N ASN A 77 10.58 -1.69 -11.89
CA ASN A 77 10.84 -1.05 -13.19
C ASN A 77 10.82 0.48 -13.14
N GLN A 78 10.21 1.07 -12.11
CA GLN A 78 10.21 2.53 -11.90
C GLN A 78 11.35 2.99 -10.99
N VAL A 79 12.05 2.06 -10.32
CA VAL A 79 13.19 2.38 -9.45
C VAL A 79 14.27 3.05 -10.30
N SER A 80 14.33 4.37 -10.18
CA SER A 80 15.30 5.24 -10.83
C SER A 80 15.86 6.19 -9.78
N GLN A 81 16.35 7.37 -10.19
CA GLN A 81 16.85 8.37 -9.24
C GLN A 81 15.74 9.11 -8.47
N THR A 82 14.46 8.91 -8.81
CA THR A 82 13.35 9.58 -8.12
C THR A 82 12.78 8.70 -7.00
N PRO A 83 12.60 9.23 -5.78
CA PRO A 83 11.92 8.52 -4.71
C PRO A 83 10.48 8.13 -5.10
N ILE A 84 10.10 6.90 -4.80
CA ILE A 84 8.74 6.38 -5.04
C ILE A 84 7.98 6.36 -3.72
N LEU A 85 6.77 6.90 -3.73
CA LEU A 85 5.78 6.69 -2.67
C LEU A 85 4.68 5.79 -3.22
N ALA A 86 4.59 4.56 -2.69
CA ALA A 86 3.54 3.62 -3.03
C ALA A 86 2.39 3.71 -2.02
N LEU A 87 1.17 3.83 -2.53
CA LEU A 87 -0.07 3.80 -1.75
C LEU A 87 -0.78 2.48 -2.07
N LEU A 88 -0.74 1.55 -1.12
CA LEU A 88 -1.21 0.17 -1.22
C LEU A 88 -2.02 -0.20 0.03
N GLY A 89 -2.83 -1.25 -0.06
CA GLY A 89 -3.44 -1.92 1.08
C GLY A 89 -2.39 -2.42 2.08
N ASN A 90 -2.73 -2.43 3.37
CA ASN A 90 -1.77 -2.69 4.45
C ASN A 90 -1.00 -4.01 4.31
N LEU A 91 -1.65 -5.09 3.85
CA LEU A 91 -1.00 -6.40 3.71
C LEU A 91 0.15 -6.34 2.70
N HIS A 92 -0.01 -5.60 1.60
CA HIS A 92 1.03 -5.40 0.59
C HIS A 92 2.31 -4.74 1.13
N THR A 93 2.25 -4.11 2.31
CA THR A 93 3.38 -3.42 2.93
C THR A 93 4.24 -4.31 3.83
N LEU A 94 3.83 -5.55 4.12
CA LEU A 94 4.58 -6.48 4.95
C LEU A 94 5.83 -6.99 4.19
N LYS A 95 7.01 -6.80 4.77
CA LYS A 95 8.32 -7.15 4.17
C LYS A 95 8.71 -8.62 4.38
N LYS A 96 8.08 -9.31 5.32
CA LYS A 96 8.34 -10.70 5.66
C LYS A 96 7.09 -11.31 6.26
N ILE A 97 6.73 -12.52 5.82
CA ILE A 97 5.61 -13.26 6.41
C ILE A 97 6.04 -14.65 6.86
N GLU A 98 5.76 -14.97 8.13
CA GLU A 98 5.95 -16.32 8.67
C GLU A 98 4.70 -17.14 8.45
N TRP A 99 4.48 -17.54 7.20
CA TRP A 99 3.33 -18.34 6.79
C TRP A 99 3.25 -19.66 7.56
N ASN A 100 2.03 -20.12 7.83
CA ASN A 100 1.84 -21.45 8.38
C ASN A 100 2.40 -22.51 7.40
N PRO A 101 3.34 -23.38 7.82
CA PRO A 101 3.96 -24.37 6.93
C PRO A 101 2.99 -25.34 6.25
N SER A 102 1.76 -25.46 6.75
CA SER A 102 0.71 -26.29 6.15
C SER A 102 0.02 -25.67 4.93
N LEU A 103 0.32 -24.41 4.58
CA LEU A 103 -0.19 -23.78 3.35
C LEU A 103 0.63 -24.21 2.14
N SER A 104 -0.04 -24.83 1.17
CA SER A 104 0.54 -25.15 -0.13
C SER A 104 0.79 -23.91 -1.01
N ASP A 105 0.03 -22.84 -0.80
CA ASP A 105 -0.09 -21.71 -1.73
C ASP A 105 0.13 -20.35 -1.04
N ALA A 106 1.21 -20.26 -0.24
CA ALA A 106 1.64 -18.98 0.32
C ALA A 106 2.32 -18.13 -0.77
N PHE A 107 1.77 -16.95 -1.03
CA PHE A 107 2.35 -15.99 -1.98
C PHE A 107 2.91 -14.78 -1.24
N PRO A 108 4.11 -14.31 -1.60
CA PRO A 108 4.70 -13.13 -0.97
C PRO A 108 3.93 -11.87 -1.38
N TYR A 109 3.83 -10.91 -0.45
CA TYR A 109 3.26 -9.60 -0.74
C TYR A 109 4.26 -8.67 -1.43
N VAL A 110 3.78 -7.56 -2.01
CA VAL A 110 4.60 -6.58 -2.76
C VAL A 110 5.92 -6.23 -2.06
N ALA A 111 5.87 -5.81 -0.79
CA ALA A 111 7.08 -5.40 -0.07
C ALA A 111 8.04 -6.56 0.19
N GLU A 112 7.53 -7.77 0.47
CA GLU A 112 8.34 -8.98 0.62
C GLU A 112 9.06 -9.36 -0.68
N ILE A 113 8.37 -9.28 -1.83
CA ILE A 113 8.97 -9.50 -3.15
C ILE A 113 10.10 -8.50 -3.40
N LEU A 114 9.83 -7.21 -3.21
CA LEU A 114 10.82 -6.16 -3.47
C LEU A 114 12.03 -6.25 -2.52
N VAL A 115 11.84 -6.63 -1.25
CA VAL A 115 12.95 -6.89 -0.31
C VAL A 115 13.79 -8.08 -0.78
N SER A 116 13.15 -9.17 -1.23
CA SER A 116 13.86 -10.34 -1.76
C SER A 116 14.70 -10.03 -3.01
N GLN A 117 14.32 -9.01 -3.78
CA GLN A 117 15.04 -8.50 -4.94
C GLN A 117 16.17 -7.52 -4.57
N GLY A 118 16.36 -7.22 -3.28
CA GLY A 118 17.42 -6.34 -2.78
C GLY A 118 17.07 -4.84 -2.79
N HIS A 119 15.80 -4.48 -3.01
CA HIS A 119 15.39 -3.08 -2.93
C HIS A 119 15.33 -2.57 -1.48
N ARG A 120 15.72 -1.30 -1.27
CA ARG A 120 15.61 -0.64 0.02
C ARG A 120 14.23 -0.03 0.18
N ILE A 121 13.40 -0.63 1.04
CA ILE A 121 12.02 -0.20 1.25
C ILE A 121 11.85 0.29 2.68
N LYS A 122 11.03 1.33 2.84
CA LYS A 122 10.46 1.74 4.11
C LYS A 122 8.95 1.52 4.08
N SER A 123 8.44 0.74 5.02
CA SER A 123 7.05 0.26 5.05
C SER A 123 6.33 0.75 6.31
N TYR A 124 5.14 1.32 6.11
CA TYR A 124 4.35 1.94 7.17
C TYR A 124 2.85 1.64 6.99
N PRO A 125 2.35 0.46 7.39
CA PRO A 125 0.92 0.21 7.41
C PRO A 125 0.19 1.22 8.31
N GLN A 126 -1.04 1.53 7.93
CA GLN A 126 -1.89 2.47 8.66
C GLN A 126 -2.96 1.72 9.45
N ILE A 127 -3.06 1.96 10.75
CA ILE A 127 -3.98 1.25 11.64
C ILE A 127 -4.88 2.24 12.35
N TRP A 128 -6.19 2.02 12.27
CA TRP A 128 -7.21 2.76 13.02
C TRP A 128 -7.68 1.92 14.21
N LEU A 129 -7.42 2.38 15.44
CA LEU A 129 -7.94 1.70 16.63
C LEU A 129 -9.44 1.90 16.80
N ASN A 130 -9.93 3.06 16.37
CA ASN A 130 -11.34 3.35 16.22
C ASN A 130 -11.53 4.10 14.90
N LYS A 131 -12.40 3.56 14.05
CA LYS A 131 -12.67 4.07 12.69
C LYS A 131 -13.31 5.46 12.68
N GLU A 132 -13.92 5.86 13.80
CA GLU A 132 -14.49 7.20 13.99
C GLU A 132 -13.41 8.26 14.28
N CYS A 133 -12.19 7.82 14.62
CA CYS A 133 -11.06 8.69 14.95
C CYS A 133 -10.21 8.94 13.70
N SER A 134 -10.54 9.96 12.92
CA SER A 134 -9.85 10.25 11.64
C SER A 134 -8.91 11.46 11.66
N PHE A 135 -8.79 12.16 12.78
CA PHE A 135 -8.13 13.48 12.80
C PHE A 135 -6.71 13.49 13.38
N GLN A 136 -6.33 12.47 14.15
CA GLN A 136 -5.03 12.43 14.80
C GLN A 136 -4.29 11.15 14.42
N ASN A 137 -3.03 11.31 14.03
CA ASN A 137 -2.15 10.20 13.74
C ASN A 137 -0.77 10.41 14.37
N GLY A 138 -0.05 9.31 14.56
CA GLY A 138 1.34 9.30 15.00
C GLY A 138 2.10 8.13 14.38
N LEU A 139 3.38 8.34 14.09
CA LEU A 139 4.27 7.27 13.69
C LEU A 139 4.82 6.56 14.93
N ILE A 140 4.59 5.26 15.03
CA ILE A 140 5.18 4.39 16.04
C ILE A 140 6.25 3.54 15.36
N SER A 141 7.46 3.54 15.93
CA SER A 141 8.60 2.78 15.40
C SER A 141 8.44 1.26 15.60
N SER A 142 9.03 0.47 14.72
CA SER A 142 8.96 -1.01 14.74
C SER A 142 9.59 -1.65 15.97
N ASP A 143 10.54 -0.97 16.60
CA ASP A 143 11.23 -1.41 17.83
C ASP A 143 10.37 -1.34 19.10
N GLN A 144 9.20 -0.70 19.04
CA GLN A 144 8.29 -0.60 20.18
C GLN A 144 7.39 -1.84 20.29
N GLN A 145 7.26 -2.39 21.51
CA GLN A 145 6.39 -3.54 21.78
C GLN A 145 4.92 -3.29 21.38
N ARG A 146 4.47 -2.04 21.44
CA ARG A 146 3.13 -1.64 20.97
C ARG A 146 2.93 -1.96 19.49
N THR A 147 3.96 -1.77 18.66
CA THR A 147 3.92 -2.07 17.21
C THR A 147 3.73 -3.56 16.96
N VAL A 148 4.42 -4.42 17.71
CA VAL A 148 4.24 -5.89 17.64
C VAL A 148 2.78 -6.27 17.88
N SER A 149 2.17 -5.73 18.94
CA SER A 149 0.76 -6.00 19.26
C SER A 149 -0.18 -5.51 18.15
N LEU A 150 0.06 -4.31 17.62
CA LEU A 150 -0.74 -3.72 16.54
C LEU A 150 -0.69 -4.57 15.26
N ILE A 151 0.50 -4.97 14.82
CA ILE A 151 0.70 -5.80 13.62
C ILE A 151 0.03 -7.16 13.80
N ASN A 152 0.27 -7.83 14.94
CA ASN A 152 -0.31 -9.15 15.20
C ASN A 152 -1.85 -9.13 15.23
N HIS A 153 -2.45 -8.13 15.87
CA HIS A 153 -3.91 -8.06 16.02
C HIS A 153 -4.64 -7.56 14.78
N ASN A 154 -4.05 -6.65 14.00
CA ASN A 154 -4.77 -5.98 12.91
C ASN A 154 -4.41 -6.50 11.52
N LEU A 155 -3.24 -7.12 11.34
CA LEU A 155 -2.79 -7.60 10.04
C LEU A 155 -2.59 -9.12 10.04
N ILE A 156 -1.79 -9.63 10.97
CA ILE A 156 -1.44 -11.06 10.99
C ILE A 156 -2.64 -11.94 11.34
N SER A 157 -3.54 -11.46 12.19
CA SER A 157 -4.81 -12.14 12.50
C SER A 157 -5.72 -12.34 11.28
N LEU A 158 -5.52 -11.58 10.20
CA LEU A 158 -6.33 -11.66 8.97
C LEU A 158 -5.82 -12.74 8.00
N ILE A 159 -4.66 -13.33 8.26
CA ILE A 159 -4.00 -14.28 7.39
C ILE A 159 -3.55 -15.52 8.18
N ASN A 160 -3.31 -16.63 7.48
CA ASN A 160 -2.83 -17.86 8.10
C ASN A 160 -1.31 -17.81 8.33
N ALA A 161 -0.86 -16.93 9.22
CA ALA A 161 0.55 -16.74 9.56
C ALA A 161 0.78 -16.81 11.07
N SER A 162 2.02 -17.10 11.45
CA SER A 162 2.48 -17.13 12.84
C SER A 162 2.53 -15.72 13.42
N LYS A 163 2.25 -15.60 14.72
CA LYS A 163 2.41 -14.33 15.43
C LYS A 163 3.89 -14.01 15.61
N TYR A 164 4.20 -12.72 15.52
CA TYR A 164 5.55 -12.22 15.74
C TYR A 164 5.83 -11.90 17.21
N GLU A 165 7.07 -12.16 17.63
CA GLU A 165 7.63 -11.59 18.86
C GLU A 165 8.28 -10.22 18.61
N THR A 166 8.82 -10.01 17.39
CA THR A 166 9.40 -8.74 16.93
C THR A 166 9.00 -8.48 15.48
N VAL A 167 8.92 -7.21 15.06
CA VAL A 167 8.43 -6.83 13.71
C VAL A 167 9.39 -5.94 12.94
N ASN A 168 10.67 -5.85 13.35
CA ASN A 168 11.67 -4.97 12.75
C ASN A 168 12.02 -5.34 11.29
N ASP A 169 11.96 -6.63 10.98
CA ASP A 169 12.12 -7.17 9.62
C ASP A 169 10.80 -7.23 8.84
N VAL A 170 9.65 -7.07 9.52
CA VAL A 170 8.30 -7.10 8.92
C VAL A 170 7.87 -5.72 8.45
N VAL A 171 8.06 -4.67 9.25
CA VAL A 171 7.70 -3.26 8.93
C VAL A 171 8.74 -2.29 9.47
N ASP A 172 8.75 -1.02 9.03
CA ASP A 172 9.63 0.01 9.60
C ASP A 172 8.95 0.82 10.71
N GLY A 173 7.62 0.90 10.67
CA GLY A 173 6.79 1.48 11.72
C GLY A 173 5.30 1.35 11.36
N VAL A 174 4.44 1.93 12.18
CA VAL A 174 2.98 1.99 11.96
C VAL A 174 2.53 3.45 12.04
N ILE A 175 1.73 3.88 11.09
CA ILE A 175 0.96 5.13 11.23
C ILE A 175 -0.31 4.78 11.99
N LEU A 176 -0.35 5.12 13.27
CA LEU A 176 -1.48 4.84 14.16
C LEU A 176 -2.45 6.01 14.17
N TRP A 177 -3.74 5.72 14.01
CA TRP A 177 -4.85 6.67 14.12
C TRP A 177 -5.67 6.38 15.39
N GLU A 178 -5.79 7.38 16.26
CA GLU A 178 -6.44 7.25 17.57
C GLU A 178 -7.25 8.51 17.95
N CYS A 179 -8.31 8.35 18.75
CA CYS A 179 -8.99 9.46 19.42
C CYS A 179 -8.20 9.75 20.70
N ARG A 180 -7.75 10.98 20.89
CA ARG A 180 -7.25 11.43 22.19
C ARG A 180 -8.39 11.88 23.09
#